data_AF-A0A925QQQ0-F1
#
_entry.id   AF-A0A925QQQ0-F1
#
_cell.length_a   1.000
_cell.length_b   1.000
_cell.length_c   1.000
_cell.angle_alpha   90.00
_cell.angle_beta   90.00
_cell.angle_gamma   90.00
#
_symmetry.space_group_name_H-M   'P 1'
#
loop_
_entity.id
_entity.type
_entity.pdbx_description
1 polymer ?
#
loop_
_entity_poly.entity_id
_entity_poly.type
_entity_poly.pdbx_seq_one_letter_code
_entity_poly.pdbx_strand_id
1 'polypeptide(L)'
;MSVLALGLNHTTAPLDLRGRLAFGPERLVPALHGLREHLQRAVPEAALVSTCNRTELYVAAPAHAMQELVRPALDWLAQQGGVSGSHLQAHTYVMEDQAAARHAFRVASGLDSMVLGEPQILGQMKQAVRQADEAGTLGSTLHQLFQRSFSVAKEVRSSTEIGAHSISMA
;
A
#
# COMPACT_ATOMS: atom_id res chain seq x y z
N MET A 1 7.94 1.24 -17.28
CA MET A 1 7.80 1.44 -15.83
C MET A 1 7.47 0.10 -15.21
N SER A 2 8.00 -0.18 -14.02
CA SER A 2 7.66 -1.33 -13.18
C SER A 2 6.97 -0.83 -11.91
N VAL A 3 6.17 -1.69 -11.28
CA VAL A 3 5.43 -1.38 -10.04
C VAL A 3 5.81 -2.37 -8.96
N LEU A 4 5.99 -1.88 -7.75
CA LEU A 4 6.27 -2.63 -6.55
C LEU A 4 5.19 -2.34 -5.50
N ALA A 5 4.66 -3.39 -4.88
CA ALA A 5 3.88 -3.28 -3.66
C ALA A 5 4.64 -4.03 -2.56
N LEU A 6 5.03 -3.34 -1.51
CA LEU A 6 5.69 -3.93 -0.35
C LEU A 6 5.02 -3.48 0.93
N GLY A 7 4.83 -4.41 1.85
CA GLY A 7 4.14 -4.09 3.08
C GLY A 7 3.81 -5.32 3.90
N LEU A 8 3.00 -5.08 4.91
CA LEU A 8 2.55 -6.10 5.84
C LEU A 8 1.08 -5.89 6.13
N ASN A 9 0.42 -6.97 6.54
CA ASN A 9 -0.97 -6.93 6.90
C ASN A 9 -1.27 -7.89 8.06
N HIS A 10 -2.54 -8.00 8.41
CA HIS A 10 -3.02 -8.85 9.51
C HIS A 10 -2.72 -10.36 9.36
N THR A 11 -2.38 -10.86 8.16
CA THR A 11 -2.01 -12.27 7.96
C THR A 11 -0.51 -12.49 8.11
N THR A 12 0.32 -11.48 7.81
CA THR A 12 1.78 -11.62 7.83
C THR A 12 2.44 -11.06 9.08
N ALA A 13 1.79 -10.14 9.80
CA ALA A 13 2.39 -9.42 10.92
C ALA A 13 1.48 -9.41 12.18
N PRO A 14 2.07 -9.60 13.38
CA PRO A 14 1.36 -9.46 14.63
C PRO A 14 0.91 -8.01 14.88
N LEU A 15 -0.05 -7.83 15.77
CA LEU A 15 -0.70 -6.54 16.03
C LEU A 15 0.28 -5.47 16.51
N ASP A 16 1.26 -5.82 17.33
CA ASP A 16 2.28 -4.92 17.86
C ASP A 16 3.17 -4.36 16.73
N LEU A 17 3.61 -5.20 15.80
CA LEU A 17 4.39 -4.77 14.64
C LEU A 17 3.55 -3.89 13.70
N ARG A 18 2.28 -4.26 13.47
CA ARG A 18 1.34 -3.43 12.70
C ARG A 18 1.14 -2.05 13.33
N GLY A 19 0.97 -2.00 14.66
CA GLY A 19 0.80 -0.74 15.39
C GLY A 19 1.98 0.21 15.26
N ARG A 20 3.21 -0.33 15.24
CA ARG A 20 4.44 0.46 15.02
C ARG A 20 4.51 1.08 13.62
N LEU A 21 3.90 0.44 12.63
CA LEU A 21 3.93 0.85 11.24
C LEU A 21 2.62 1.48 10.76
N ALA A 22 1.72 1.81 11.68
CA ALA A 22 0.51 2.56 11.39
C ALA A 22 0.84 4.05 11.24
N PHE A 23 0.52 4.60 10.07
CA PHE A 23 0.60 6.03 9.79
C PHE A 23 -0.78 6.67 9.95
N GLY A 24 -0.87 7.66 10.83
CA GLY A 24 -2.02 8.55 10.92
C GLY A 24 -2.13 9.45 9.68
N PRO A 25 -3.32 9.94 9.32
CA PRO A 25 -3.52 10.79 8.14
C PRO A 25 -2.58 11.99 8.06
N GLU A 26 -2.30 12.64 9.19
CA GLU A 26 -1.40 13.79 9.33
C GLU A 26 0.08 13.45 9.12
N ARG A 27 0.47 12.18 9.29
CA ARG A 27 1.84 11.71 9.11
C ARG A 27 2.13 11.23 7.69
N LEU A 28 1.11 10.95 6.88
CA LEU A 28 1.28 10.34 5.56
C LEU A 28 2.05 11.25 4.58
N VAL A 29 1.68 12.52 4.48
CA VAL A 29 2.36 13.47 3.58
C VAL A 29 3.84 13.67 3.99
N PRO A 30 4.18 13.99 5.26
CA PRO A 30 5.57 14.05 5.71
C PRO A 30 6.35 12.75 5.49
N ALA A 31 5.71 11.60 5.70
CA ALA A 31 6.33 10.30 5.49
C ALA A 31 6.69 10.09 4.00
N LEU A 32 5.80 10.45 3.08
CA LEU A 32 6.07 10.36 1.65
C LEU A 32 7.21 11.29 1.20
N HIS A 33 7.32 12.49 1.78
CA HIS A 33 8.48 13.37 1.55
C HIS A 33 9.77 12.74 2.06
N GLY A 34 9.78 12.23 3.30
CA GLY A 34 10.95 11.55 3.86
C GLY A 34 11.36 10.29 3.08
N LEU A 35 10.39 9.55 2.53
CA LEU A 35 10.67 8.41 1.63
C LEU A 35 11.35 8.88 0.35
N ARG A 36 10.84 9.94 -0.28
CA ARG A 36 11.41 10.47 -1.52
C ARG A 36 12.85 10.97 -1.31
N GLU A 37 13.11 11.63 -0.19
CA GLU A 37 14.46 12.02 0.22
C GLU A 37 15.37 10.80 0.47
N HIS A 38 14.83 9.73 1.04
CA HIS A 38 15.59 8.49 1.22
C HIS A 38 15.91 7.79 -0.11
N LEU A 39 14.99 7.83 -1.08
CA LEU A 39 15.11 7.17 -2.39
C LEU A 39 15.70 8.07 -3.49
N GLN A 40 16.45 9.10 -3.12
CA GLN A 40 17.02 10.17 -3.97
C GLN A 40 17.60 9.73 -5.33
N ARG A 41 18.05 8.48 -5.48
CA ARG A 41 18.67 7.96 -6.71
C ARG A 41 17.68 7.63 -7.84
N ALA A 42 16.40 7.38 -7.55
CA ALA A 42 15.43 6.96 -8.58
C ALA A 42 14.18 7.84 -8.69
N VAL A 43 13.97 8.77 -7.73
CA VAL A 43 12.77 9.63 -7.61
C VAL A 43 11.48 8.90 -8.02
N PRO A 44 11.17 7.75 -7.40
CA PRO A 44 10.06 6.95 -7.85
C PRO A 44 8.73 7.64 -7.51
N GLU A 45 7.69 7.27 -8.25
CA GLU A 45 6.33 7.52 -7.78
C GLU A 45 6.12 6.70 -6.50
N ALA A 46 5.45 7.27 -5.49
CA ALA A 46 5.18 6.61 -4.24
C ALA A 46 3.79 6.93 -3.69
N ALA A 47 3.11 5.91 -3.16
CA ALA A 47 1.88 6.06 -2.39
C ALA A 47 1.88 5.09 -1.20
N LEU A 48 1.34 5.53 -0.06
CA LEU A 48 1.36 4.78 1.19
C LEU A 48 -0.08 4.53 1.67
N VAL A 49 -0.51 3.27 1.67
CA VAL A 49 -1.81 2.85 2.18
C VAL A 49 -1.62 2.34 3.60
N SER A 50 -2.17 3.06 4.58
CA SER A 50 -2.09 2.72 6.00
C SER A 50 -3.48 2.61 6.59
N THR A 51 -3.80 1.45 7.15
CA THR A 51 -5.04 1.14 7.86
C THR A 51 -4.73 0.40 9.16
N CYS A 52 -5.75 0.07 9.96
CA CYS A 52 -5.55 -0.77 11.14
C CYS A 52 -5.02 -2.18 10.81
N ASN A 53 -5.23 -2.66 9.58
CA ASN A 53 -4.97 -4.04 9.18
C ASN A 53 -3.86 -4.19 8.13
N ARG A 54 -3.34 -3.08 7.58
CA ARG A 54 -2.22 -3.11 6.64
C ARG A 54 -1.46 -1.79 6.59
N THR A 55 -0.17 -1.90 6.29
CA THR A 55 0.66 -0.79 5.84
C THR A 55 1.37 -1.24 4.58
N GLU A 56 1.11 -0.56 3.48
CA GLU A 56 1.63 -0.90 2.16
C GLU A 56 2.19 0.32 1.45
N LEU A 57 3.43 0.19 1.02
CA LEU A 57 4.09 1.13 0.15
C LEU A 57 4.00 0.64 -1.30
N TYR A 58 3.43 1.48 -2.15
CA TYR A 58 3.40 1.30 -3.60
C TYR A 58 4.45 2.20 -4.22
N VAL A 59 5.32 1.64 -5.05
CA VAL A 59 6.43 2.36 -5.71
C VAL A 59 6.36 2.08 -7.21
N ALA A 60 6.54 3.11 -8.05
CA ALA A 60 6.75 2.93 -9.48
C ALA A 60 8.03 3.62 -9.95
N ALA A 61 8.83 2.89 -10.73
CA ALA A 61 10.13 3.33 -11.21
C ALA A 61 10.46 2.71 -12.57
N PRO A 62 11.50 3.17 -13.29
CA PRO A 62 12.06 2.44 -14.42
C PRO A 62 12.44 1.01 -14.01
N ALA A 63 12.16 0.03 -14.87
CA ALA A 63 12.32 -1.39 -14.53
C ALA A 63 13.76 -1.76 -14.12
N HIS A 64 14.76 -1.15 -14.75
CA HIS A 64 16.17 -1.36 -14.42
C HIS A 64 16.55 -0.90 -13.00
N ALA A 65 15.78 0.02 -12.41
CA ALA A 65 16.05 0.57 -11.08
C ALA A 65 15.24 -0.13 -9.98
N MET A 66 14.23 -0.94 -10.32
CA MET A 66 13.26 -1.43 -9.35
C MET A 66 13.89 -2.33 -8.27
N GLN A 67 14.78 -3.24 -8.69
CA GLN A 67 15.48 -4.15 -7.77
C GLN A 67 16.33 -3.40 -6.75
N GLU A 68 16.92 -2.27 -7.14
CA GLU A 68 17.72 -1.42 -6.25
C GLU A 68 16.87 -0.65 -5.23
N LEU A 69 15.56 -0.55 -5.44
CA LEU A 69 14.64 0.20 -4.56
C LEU A 69 14.01 -0.67 -3.47
N VAL A 70 13.93 -1.99 -3.66
CA VAL A 70 13.26 -2.90 -2.70
C VAL A 70 13.89 -2.78 -1.32
N ARG A 71 15.22 -2.90 -1.22
CA ARG A 71 15.91 -2.89 0.07
C ARG A 71 15.88 -1.52 0.76
N PRO A 72 16.19 -0.39 0.09
CA PRO A 72 16.04 0.94 0.68
C PRO A 72 14.60 1.26 1.13
N ALA A 73 13.58 0.86 0.36
CA ALA A 73 12.20 1.10 0.74
C ALA A 73 11.79 0.30 1.99
N LEU A 74 12.26 -0.95 2.10
CA LEU A 74 12.07 -1.77 3.29
C LEU A 74 12.80 -1.19 4.51
N ASP A 75 14.07 -0.80 4.35
CA ASP A 75 14.88 -0.22 5.42
C ASP A 75 14.28 1.11 5.91
N TRP A 76 13.73 1.92 5.00
CA TRP A 76 12.99 3.13 5.34
C TRP A 76 11.74 2.84 6.17
N LEU A 77 10.92 1.86 5.76
CA LEU A 77 9.75 1.45 6.56
C LEU A 77 10.18 0.96 7.95
N ALA A 78 11.25 0.17 8.03
CA ALA A 78 11.75 -0.34 9.30
C ALA A 78 12.16 0.80 10.25
N GLN A 79 12.79 1.85 9.71
CA GLN A 79 13.13 3.06 10.46
C GLN A 79 11.88 3.77 10.98
N GLN A 80 10.82 3.91 10.17
CA GLN A 80 9.56 4.52 10.61
C GLN A 80 8.89 3.75 11.76
N GLY A 81 9.02 2.41 11.77
CA GLY A 81 8.49 1.54 12.81
C GLY A 81 9.41 1.35 14.03
N GLY A 82 10.63 1.89 14.00
CA GLY A 82 11.62 1.67 15.05
C GLY A 82 11.99 0.19 15.23
N VAL A 83 12.07 -0.56 14.13
CA VAL A 83 12.43 -1.98 14.11
C VAL A 83 13.64 -2.22 13.20
N SER A 84 14.27 -3.38 13.34
CA SER A 84 15.35 -3.75 12.42
C SER A 84 14.79 -4.14 11.05
N GLY A 85 15.56 -3.86 9.99
CA GLY A 85 15.18 -4.25 8.62
C GLY A 85 14.95 -5.75 8.47
N SER A 86 15.78 -6.59 9.13
CA SER A 86 15.63 -8.05 9.11
C SER A 86 14.35 -8.51 9.81
N HIS A 87 13.99 -7.89 10.94
CA HIS A 87 12.73 -8.20 11.62
C HIS A 87 11.53 -7.82 10.75
N LEU A 88 11.55 -6.63 10.13
CA LEU A 88 10.48 -6.22 9.24
C LEU A 88 10.36 -7.12 8.00
N GLN A 89 11.51 -7.51 7.42
CA GLN A 89 11.57 -8.38 6.24
C GLN A 89 10.83 -9.71 6.45
N ALA A 90 10.94 -10.29 7.64
CA ALA A 90 10.30 -11.57 7.97
C ALA A 90 8.75 -11.51 7.92
N HIS A 91 8.17 -10.33 8.00
CA HIS A 91 6.72 -10.09 8.00
C HIS A 91 6.21 -9.35 6.75
N THR A 92 7.12 -8.94 5.87
CA THR A 92 6.82 -8.10 4.72
C THR A 92 6.71 -8.97 3.46
N TYR A 93 5.60 -8.83 2.74
CA TYR A 93 5.52 -9.32 1.37
C TYR A 93 6.04 -8.26 0.41
N VAL A 94 6.59 -8.75 -0.70
CA VAL A 94 7.05 -7.93 -1.82
C VAL A 94 6.43 -8.51 -3.08
N MET A 95 5.72 -7.69 -3.84
CA MET A 95 5.07 -8.07 -5.08
C MET A 95 5.46 -7.11 -6.19
N GLU A 96 5.75 -7.66 -7.36
CA GLU A 96 6.20 -6.90 -8.53
C GLU A 96 5.19 -7.01 -9.68
N ASP A 97 5.06 -5.91 -10.43
CA ASP A 97 4.28 -5.76 -11.65
C ASP A 97 2.86 -6.33 -11.56
N GLN A 98 2.60 -7.44 -12.25
CA GLN A 98 1.27 -8.05 -12.27
C GLN A 98 0.82 -8.54 -10.89
N ALA A 99 1.76 -8.99 -10.05
CA ALA A 99 1.43 -9.41 -8.69
C ALA A 99 1.02 -8.20 -7.84
N ALA A 100 1.74 -7.07 -7.96
CA ALA A 100 1.38 -5.82 -7.29
C ALA A 100 0.02 -5.30 -7.75
N ALA A 101 -0.26 -5.34 -9.06
CA ALA A 101 -1.54 -4.90 -9.60
C ALA A 101 -2.71 -5.78 -9.14
N ARG A 102 -2.55 -7.11 -9.23
CA ARG A 102 -3.54 -8.08 -8.75
C ARG A 102 -3.81 -7.89 -7.26
N HIS A 103 -2.77 -7.63 -6.47
CA HIS A 103 -2.88 -7.34 -5.05
C HIS A 103 -3.70 -6.08 -4.80
N ALA A 104 -3.35 -4.96 -5.43
CA ALA A 104 -4.11 -3.71 -5.32
C ALA A 104 -5.60 -3.89 -5.67
N PHE A 105 -5.91 -4.69 -6.69
CA PHE A 105 -7.30 -4.99 -7.07
C PHE A 105 -8.04 -5.77 -5.99
N ARG A 106 -7.38 -6.77 -5.38
CA ARG A 106 -7.96 -7.56 -4.30
C ARG A 106 -8.19 -6.72 -3.04
N VAL A 107 -7.22 -5.90 -2.67
CA VAL A 107 -7.34 -4.99 -1.51
C VAL A 107 -8.47 -3.98 -1.74
N ALA A 108 -8.50 -3.30 -2.89
CA ALA A 108 -9.55 -2.33 -3.22
C ALA A 108 -10.96 -2.96 -3.23
N SER A 109 -11.05 -4.23 -3.64
CA SER A 109 -12.30 -5.00 -3.67
C SER A 109 -12.69 -5.59 -2.31
N GLY A 110 -11.86 -5.43 -1.27
CA GLY A 110 -12.09 -6.03 0.05
C GLY A 110 -11.92 -7.56 0.08
N LEU A 111 -11.32 -8.14 -0.96
CA LEU A 111 -11.03 -9.59 -1.07
C LEU A 111 -9.79 -10.00 -0.26
N ASP A 112 -8.94 -9.03 0.04
CA ASP A 112 -7.82 -9.16 0.96
C ASP A 112 -8.08 -8.17 2.11
N SER A 113 -9.07 -8.46 2.94
CA SER A 113 -9.40 -7.70 4.15
C SER A 113 -9.69 -8.69 5.27
N MET A 114 -9.43 -8.30 6.51
CA MET A 114 -9.76 -9.13 7.68
C MET A 114 -11.25 -9.48 7.71
N VAL A 115 -12.08 -8.51 7.31
CA VAL A 115 -13.50 -8.69 7.04
C VAL A 115 -13.70 -8.67 5.53
N LEU A 116 -14.11 -9.82 4.98
CA LEU A 116 -14.32 -9.96 3.54
C LEU A 116 -15.41 -9.00 3.05
N GLY A 117 -15.10 -8.23 2.01
CA GLY A 117 -16.05 -7.29 1.39
C GLY A 117 -16.26 -5.99 2.17
N GLU A 118 -15.43 -5.70 3.18
CA GLU A 118 -15.51 -4.46 3.94
C GLU A 118 -15.49 -3.22 3.01
N PRO A 119 -16.50 -2.33 3.08
CA PRO A 119 -16.59 -1.25 2.12
C PRO A 119 -15.53 -0.15 2.32
N GLN A 120 -14.98 -0.07 3.53
CA GLN A 120 -14.15 1.03 4.02
C GLN A 120 -12.77 1.10 3.34
N ILE A 121 -12.16 -0.06 3.03
CA ILE A 121 -10.82 -0.12 2.44
C ILE A 121 -10.72 0.63 1.11
N LEU A 122 -11.77 0.59 0.28
CA LEU A 122 -11.82 1.35 -0.96
C LEU A 122 -11.72 2.86 -0.71
N GLY A 123 -12.40 3.35 0.32
CA GLY A 123 -12.34 4.75 0.74
C GLY A 123 -10.96 5.13 1.27
N GLN A 124 -10.36 4.26 2.09
CA GLN A 124 -9.01 4.45 2.63
C GLN A 124 -7.94 4.47 1.52
N MET A 125 -8.04 3.59 0.52
CA MET A 125 -7.13 3.63 -0.64
C MET A 125 -7.30 4.91 -1.46
N LYS A 126 -8.53 5.39 -1.69
CA LYS A 126 -8.76 6.68 -2.36
C LYS A 126 -8.15 7.86 -1.57
N GLN A 127 -8.24 7.82 -0.24
CA GLN A 127 -7.62 8.82 0.60
C GLN A 127 -6.09 8.77 0.53
N ALA A 128 -5.49 7.58 0.57
CA ALA A 128 -4.05 7.40 0.40
C ALA A 128 -3.53 7.94 -0.94
N VAL A 129 -4.28 7.72 -2.03
CA VAL A 129 -3.95 8.27 -3.35
C VAL A 129 -4.00 9.80 -3.36
N ARG A 130 -5.03 10.39 -2.75
CA ARG A 130 -5.11 11.85 -2.60
C ARG A 130 -3.94 12.41 -1.79
N GLN A 131 -3.55 11.75 -0.70
CA GLN A 131 -2.42 12.19 0.11
C GLN A 131 -1.09 12.07 -0.65
N ALA A 132 -0.94 11.06 -1.51
CA ALA A 132 0.22 10.96 -2.39
C ALA A 132 0.26 12.06 -3.47
N ASP A 133 -0.91 12.45 -3.98
CA ASP A 133 -1.05 13.57 -4.90
C ASP A 133 -0.73 14.91 -4.22
N GLU A 134 -1.30 15.15 -3.03
CA GLU A 134 -1.00 16.31 -2.17
C GLU A 134 0.49 16.39 -1.80
N ALA A 135 1.15 15.25 -1.59
CA ALA A 135 2.59 15.18 -1.35
C ALA A 135 3.45 15.37 -2.62
N GLY A 136 2.85 15.36 -3.81
CA GLY A 136 3.57 15.41 -5.08
C GLY A 136 4.45 14.18 -5.35
N THR A 137 4.08 13.02 -4.77
CA THR A 137 4.76 11.74 -4.97
C THR A 137 3.99 10.79 -5.88
N LEU A 138 2.73 11.09 -6.18
CA LEU A 138 1.95 10.33 -7.15
C LEU A 138 2.34 10.72 -8.58
N GLY A 139 2.61 9.75 -9.44
CA GLY A 139 2.78 9.97 -10.87
C GLY A 139 1.76 9.20 -11.70
N SER A 140 1.96 9.18 -13.01
CA SER A 140 0.98 8.61 -13.95
C SER A 140 0.82 7.09 -13.81
N THR A 141 1.88 6.37 -13.44
CA THR A 141 1.88 4.91 -13.34
C THR A 141 1.02 4.44 -12.16
N LEU A 142 1.30 4.96 -10.96
CA LEU A 142 0.54 4.64 -9.76
C LEU A 142 -0.88 5.21 -9.86
N HIS A 143 -1.05 6.41 -10.41
CA HIS A 143 -2.39 6.96 -10.62
C HIS A 143 -3.25 6.00 -11.48
N GLN A 144 -2.73 5.52 -12.62
CA GLN A 144 -3.45 4.56 -13.47
C GLN A 144 -3.75 3.23 -12.75
N LEU A 145 -2.78 2.69 -12.00
CA LEU A 145 -2.96 1.49 -11.20
C LEU A 145 -4.14 1.64 -10.22
N PHE A 146 -4.16 2.72 -9.45
CA PHE A 146 -5.21 2.94 -8.46
C PHE A 146 -6.56 3.21 -9.11
N GLN A 147 -6.63 3.99 -10.19
CA GLN A 147 -7.88 4.21 -10.92
C GLN A 147 -8.46 2.87 -11.43
N ARG A 148 -7.63 2.00 -12.01
CA ARG A 148 -8.06 0.67 -12.43
C ARG A 148 -8.50 -0.17 -11.24
N SER A 149 -7.79 -0.10 -10.12
CA SER A 149 -8.16 -0.80 -8.88
C SER A 149 -9.55 -0.39 -8.39
N PHE A 150 -9.89 0.91 -8.47
CA PHE A 150 -11.20 1.42 -8.09
C PHE A 150 -12.30 1.00 -9.05
N SER A 151 -12.02 0.95 -10.36
CA SER A 151 -12.97 0.42 -11.35
C SER A 151 -13.27 -1.05 -11.11
N VAL A 152 -12.24 -1.87 -10.87
CA VAL A 152 -12.39 -3.31 -10.57
C VAL A 152 -13.17 -3.50 -9.27
N ALA A 153 -12.86 -2.74 -8.22
CA ALA A 153 -13.60 -2.81 -6.97
C ALA A 153 -15.09 -2.48 -7.14
N LYS A 154 -15.42 -1.50 -7.99
CA LYS A 154 -16.81 -1.17 -8.34
C LYS A 154 -17.47 -2.33 -9.09
N GLU A 155 -16.79 -2.90 -10.07
CA GLU A 155 -17.29 -4.04 -10.84
C GLU A 155 -17.59 -5.23 -9.94
N VAL A 156 -16.64 -5.66 -9.11
CA VAL A 156 -16.79 -6.78 -8.16
C VAL A 156 -18.01 -6.58 -7.26
N ARG A 157 -18.21 -5.38 -6.70
CA ARG A 157 -19.39 -5.10 -5.85
C ARG A 157 -20.72 -5.12 -6.62
N SER A 158 -20.69 -4.80 -7.91
CA SER A 158 -21.91 -4.75 -8.73
C SER A 158 -22.27 -6.09 -9.38
N SER A 159 -21.28 -6.96 -9.58
CA SER A 159 -21.43 -8.25 -10.28
C SER A 159 -21.39 -9.46 -9.36
N THR A 160 -21.12 -9.25 -8.06
CA THR A 160 -21.04 -10.32 -7.06
C THR A 160 -21.72 -9.90 -5.76
N GLU A 161 -21.98 -10.86 -4.87
CA GLU A 161 -22.51 -10.62 -3.52
C GLU A 161 -21.44 -10.04 -2.54
N ILE A 162 -20.21 -9.82 -2.99
CA ILE A 162 -19.14 -9.30 -2.14
C ILE A 162 -19.47 -7.86 -1.73
N GLY A 163 -19.64 -7.64 -0.42
CA GLY A 163 -20.04 -6.35 0.15
C GLY A 163 -21.53 -6.06 0.09
N ALA A 164 -22.37 -7.00 -0.38
CA ALA A 164 -23.83 -6.88 -0.33
C ALA A 164 -24.38 -6.98 1.10
N HIS A 165 -23.65 -7.65 1.99
CA HIS A 165 -23.97 -7.76 3.40
C HIS A 165 -22.83 -7.20 4.26
N SER A 166 -23.16 -6.24 5.13
CA SER A 166 -22.24 -5.70 6.13
C SER A 166 -22.01 -6.74 7.23
N ILE A 167 -20.91 -7.49 7.13
CA ILE A 167 -20.42 -8.29 8.25
C ILE A 167 -19.57 -7.35 9.10
N SER A 168 -19.97 -7.09 10.35
CA SER A 168 -19.20 -6.27 11.29
C SER A 168 -18.54 -7.18 12.32
N MET A 169 -17.33 -6.82 12.74
CA MET A 169 -16.71 -7.35 13.96
C MET A 169 -17.36 -6.62 15.14
N ALA A 170 -18.46 -7.17 15.66
CA ALA A 170 -19.08 -6.72 16.90
C ALA A 170 -18.58 -7.55 18.08
#